data_AF-A0A415HVF6-F1
#
_entry.id   AF-A0A415HVF6-F1
#
_cell.length_a   1.000
_cell.length_b   1.000
_cell.length_c   1.000
_cell.angle_alpha   90.00
_cell.angle_beta   90.00
_cell.angle_gamma   90.00
#
_symmetry.space_group_name_H-M   'P 1'
#
loop_
_entity.id
_entity.type
_entity.pdbx_description
1 polymer ?
#
loop_
_entity_poly.entity_id
_entity_poly.type
_entity_poly.pdbx_seq_one_letter_code
_entity_poly.pdbx_strand_id
1 'polypeptide(L)' 'MNAWIIEKLKSLREDLSKKQELFKVNVRNIDSPTYEDNTINDLLAIKKLKVEIEQLELILQLSGIFQAENK' A
#
# COMPACT_ATOMS: atom_id res chain seq x y z
N MET A 1 -7.48 -9.79 -16.50
CA MET A 1 -6.79 -8.57 -16.04
C MET A 1 -7.41 -8.04 -14.75
N ASN A 2 -8.68 -7.62 -14.73
CA ASN A 2 -9.34 -7.04 -13.53
C ASN A 2 -9.33 -7.97 -12.31
N ALA A 3 -9.60 -9.27 -12.49
CA ALA A 3 -9.57 -10.25 -11.39
C ALA A 3 -8.19 -10.35 -10.70
N TRP A 4 -7.10 -10.28 -11.49
CA TRP A 4 -5.74 -10.27 -10.96
C TRP A 4 -5.44 -8.98 -10.19
N ILE A 5 -5.87 -7.82 -10.70
CA ILE A 5 -5.72 -6.53 -10.03
C ILE A 5 -6.45 -6.54 -8.68
N ILE A 6 -7.67 -7.09 -8.63
CA ILE A 6 -8.45 -7.18 -7.39
C ILE A 6 -7.75 -8.05 -6.34
N GLU A 7 -7.23 -9.22 -6.74
CA GLU A 7 -6.50 -10.09 -5.80
C GLU A 7 -5.19 -9.45 -5.33
N LYS A 8 -4.46 -8.81 -6.23
CA LYS A 8 -3.24 -8.06 -5.89
C LYS A 8 -3.53 -6.91 -4.92
N LEU A 9 -4.61 -6.15 -5.12
CA LEU A 9 -5.06 -5.10 -4.21
C LEU A 9 -5.37 -5.63 -2.81
N LYS A 10 -6.01 -6.80 -2.71
CA LYS A 10 -6.28 -7.45 -1.42
C LYS A 10 -4.98 -7.77 -0.67
N SER A 11 -4.03 -8.41 -1.35
CA SER A 11 -2.71 -8.72 -0.78
C SER A 11 -1.95 -7.46 -0.35
N LEU A 12 -1.92 -6.42 -1.18
CA LEU A 12 -1.23 -5.17 -0.85
C LEU A 12 -1.86 -4.44 0.35
N ARG A 13 -3.19 -4.47 0.48
CA ARG A 13 -3.88 -3.88 1.64
C ARG A 13 -3.59 -4.65 2.93
N GLU A 14 -3.49 -5.97 2.87
CA GLU A 14 -3.07 -6.79 4.02
C GLU A 14 -1.62 -6.45 4.43
N ASP A 15 -0.71 -6.33 3.47
CA ASP A 15 0.68 -5.96 3.73
C ASP A 15 0.82 -4.54 4.29
N LEU A 16 0.04 -3.58 3.75
CA LEU A 16 -0.03 -2.22 4.27
C LEU A 16 -0.48 -2.22 5.74
N SER A 17 -1.53 -2.97 6.08
CA SER A 17 -2.02 -3.09 7.45
C SER A 17 -0.95 -3.63 8.39
N LYS A 18 -0.27 -4.72 8.01
CA LYS A 18 0.84 -5.30 8.79
C LYS A 18 1.98 -4.30 9.00
N LYS A 19 2.36 -3.55 7.96
CA LYS A 19 3.41 -2.53 8.05
C LYS A 19 3.02 -1.35 8.94
N GLN A 20 1.76 -0.93 8.91
CA GLN A 20 1.25 0.11 9.79
C GLN A 20 1.25 -0.31 11.27
N GLU A 21 0.94 -1.57 11.57
CA GLU A 21 1.05 -2.09 12.94
C GLU A 21 2.50 -2.16 13.42
N LEU A 22 3.43 -2.61 12.57
CA LEU A 22 4.85 -2.63 12.89
C LEU A 22 5.39 -1.22 13.15
N PHE A 23 4.99 -0.24 12.32
CA PHE A 23 5.39 1.15 12.49
C PHE A 23 4.98 1.70 13.86
N LYS A 24 3.78 1.38 14.36
CA LYS A 24 3.35 1.79 15.71
C LYS A 24 4.25 1.23 16.81
N VAL A 25 4.82 0.04 16.63
CA VAL A 25 5.78 -0.54 17.58
C VAL A 25 7.10 0.22 17.53
N ASN A 26 7.61 0.51 16.33
CA ASN A 26 8.86 1.24 16.16
C ASN A 26 8.80 2.67 16.69
N VAL A 27 7.67 3.36 16.50
CA VAL A 27 7.42 4.71 17.06
C VAL A 27 7.53 4.74 18.60
N ARG A 28 7.21 3.63 19.28
CA ARG A 28 7.32 3.54 20.74
C ARG A 28 8.75 3.31 21.24
N ASN A 29 9.67 2.92 20.36
CA ASN A 29 11.06 2.62 20.70
C ASN A 29 11.98 3.81 20.40
N ILE A 30 11.57 5.02 20.80
CA ILE A 30 12.23 6.30 20.46
C ILE A 30 13.66 6.40 20.98
N ASP A 31 13.95 5.74 22.10
CA ASP A 31 15.29 5.76 22.72
C ASP A 31 16.27 4.79 22.03
N SER A 32 15.81 4.00 21.04
CA SER A 32 16.69 3.14 20.27
C SER A 32 17.66 3.96 19.41
N PRO A 33 18.96 3.61 19.37
CA PRO A 33 19.92 4.27 18.48
C PRO A 33 19.59 4.08 16.99
N THR A 34 18.72 3.13 16.65
CA THR A 34 18.25 2.87 15.27
C THR A 34 16.84 3.39 15.01
N TYR A 35 16.26 4.14 15.95
CA TYR A 35 14.88 4.62 15.87
C TYR A 35 14.60 5.40 14.58
N GLU A 36 15.44 6.38 14.28
CA GLU A 36 15.25 7.29 13.14
C GLU A 36 15.25 6.51 11.83
N ASP A 37 16.29 5.71 11.60
CA ASP A 37 16.43 4.88 10.40
C ASP A 37 15.26 3.91 10.22
N ASN A 38 14.84 3.22 11.30
CA ASN A 38 13.73 2.27 11.25
C ASN A 38 12.41 2.98 10.93
N THR A 39 12.16 4.12 11.58
CA THR A 39 10.95 4.92 11.40
C THR A 39 10.87 5.47 9.97
N ILE A 40 11.98 5.98 9.43
CA ILE A 40 12.05 6.47 8.04
C ILE A 40 11.82 5.31 7.05
N ASN A 41 12.46 4.17 7.26
CA ASN A 41 12.32 3.01 6.39
C ASN A 41 10.88 2.48 6.35
N ASP A 42 10.21 2.41 7.51
CA ASP A 42 8.81 2.02 7.59
C ASP A 42 7.89 3.02 6.88
N LEU A 43 8.10 4.32 7.07
CA LEU A 43 7.32 5.35 6.38
C LEU A 43 7.48 5.26 4.86
N LEU A 44 8.71 5.04 4.37
CA LEU A 44 8.99 4.84 2.95
C LEU A 44 8.30 3.59 2.41
N ALA A 45 8.32 2.48 3.15
CA ALA A 45 7.64 1.24 2.77
C ALA A 45 6.11 1.43 2.72
N ILE A 46 5.52 2.07 3.73
CA ILE A 46 4.09 2.40 3.78
C ILE A 46 3.70 3.29 2.60
N LYS A 47 4.50 4.32 2.30
CA LYS A 47 4.24 5.23 1.17
C LYS A 47 4.26 4.50 -0.16
N LYS A 48 5.23 3.61 -0.39
CA LYS A 48 5.31 2.79 -1.61
C LYS A 48 4.07 1.92 -1.79
N LEU A 49 3.64 1.24 -0.73
CA LEU A 49 2.44 0.38 -0.76
C LEU A 49 1.17 1.18 -1.08
N LYS A 50 0.99 2.35 -0.46
CA LYS A 50 -0.16 3.22 -0.75
C LYS A 50 -0.20 3.67 -2.21
N VAL A 51 0.94 4.08 -2.77
CA VAL A 51 1.04 4.49 -4.17
C VAL A 51 0.73 3.33 -5.13
N GLU A 52 1.24 2.12 -4.86
CA GLU A 52 0.95 0.94 -5.69
C GLU A 52 -0.55 0.60 -5.67
N ILE A 53 -1.20 0.69 -4.51
CA ILE A 53 -2.65 0.52 -4.36
C ILE A 53 -3.42 1.55 -5.17
N GLU A 54 -3.09 2.84 -5.03
CA GLU A 54 -3.76 3.93 -5.75
C GLU A 54 -3.63 3.79 -7.27
N GLN A 55 -2.44 3.38 -7.76
CA GLN A 55 -2.20 3.13 -9.18
C GLN A 55 -3.05 1.97 -9.72
N LEU A 56 -3.14 0.87 -8.97
CA LEU A 56 -3.94 -0.29 -9.36
C LEU A 56 -5.45 0.00 -9.32
N GLU A 57 -5.91 0.78 -8.34
CA GLU A 57 -7.29 1.27 -8.26
C GLU A 57 -7.64 2.16 -9.46
N LEU A 58 -6.74 3.07 -9.85
CA LEU A 58 -6.90 3.92 -11.03
C LEU A 58 -7.01 3.07 -12.32
N ILE A 59 -6.14 2.08 -12.49
CA ILE A 59 -6.19 1.17 -13.65
C ILE A 59 -7.53 0.44 -13.71
N LEU A 60 -8.03 -0.03 -12.56
CA LEU A 60 -9.32 -0.72 -12.48
C LEU A 60 -10.49 0.19 -12.84
N GLN A 61 -10.48 1.44 -12.37
CA GLN A 61 -11.48 2.45 -12.71
C GLN A 61 -11.48 2.79 -14.21
N LEU A 62 -10.31 3.07 -14.78
CA LEU A 62 -10.17 3.34 -16.22
C LEU A 62 -10.64 2.15 -17.06
N SER A 63 -10.28 0.93 -16.67
CA SER A 63 -10.74 -0.30 -17.35
C SER A 63 -12.26 -0.45 -17.30
N GLY A 64 -12.91 -0.06 -16.21
CA GLY A 64 -14.36 -0.07 -16.09
C GLY A 64 -15.05 0.96 -16.99
N ILE A 65 -14.50 2.17 -17.08
CA ILE A 65 -15.00 3.25 -17.94
C ILE A 65 -14.94 2.81 -19.42
N PHE A 66 -13.79 2.34 -19.89
CA PHE A 66 -13.65 1.88 -21.28
C PHE A 66 -14.58 0.71 -21.64
N GLN A 67 -14.92 -0.16 -20.69
CA GLN A 67 -15.90 -1.23 -20.94
C GLN A 67 -17.35 -0.73 -20.99
N ALA A 68 -17.66 0.38 -20.32
CA ALA A 68 -18.99 0.98 -20.35
C ALA A 68 -19.24 1.79 -21.63
N GLU A 69 -18.22 2.47 -22.15
CA GLU A 69 -18.33 3.29 -23.38
C GLU A 69 -18.38 2.46 -24.68
N ASN A 70 -17.96 1.19 -24.64
CA ASN A 70 -17.95 0.27 -25.79
C ASN A 70 -19.13 -0.74 -25.78
N LYS A 71 -20.20 -0.46 -25.01
CA LYS A 71 -21.45 -1.23 -24.96
C LYS A 71 -22.58 -0.44 -25.59
#